data_AF-A0A2W1NYQ5-F1
#
_entry.id   AF-A0A2W1NYQ5-F1
#
_cell.length_a   1.000
_cell.length_b   1.000
_cell.length_c   1.000
_cell.angle_alpha   90.00
_cell.angle_beta   90.00
_cell.angle_gamma   90.00
#
_symmetry.space_group_name_H-M   'P 1'
#
loop_
_entity.id
_entity.type
_entity.pdbx_description
1 polymer ?
#
loop_
_entity_poly.entity_id
_entity_poly.type
_entity_poly.pdbx_seq_one_letter_code
_entity_poly.pdbx_strand_id
1 'polypeptide(L)'
;MKQILVQCGQQRIEVAVLENGKLVEYDSEARGAEQLAGNMYLGRVMTVLQGMQAAFLDIGLDKNAFLYIDDILPAHMDKQPKHKPPITDLIQAGQTLLVQVVKEPSGSKGARVTTHHSIPGRWGVYMPNADYVGVSRKIENESERSRLKQVAERRLLPGEGFIARTAAEGVSEDLLAADLEELRERWAAVRSLVDQPGKLPRKVYTDYGLLTRWVRDGFQDNVDQLWVDEKEAYATLLSMVQLSAPKLSERVKLFDNRGCSLFASYHVDEQLQSGFKRKVWLDNGGYLIVDYTEALTVFDVNTGKYTGSVDLEQTACDTNLAAAKDIARLLRLRDIGGLIVIDFIDMELAANRQRVLEVLVEETKKDRTKAVVVGWTKLGLVELTRKKVKDGKQKLHVTRCSACDGNGWVWLK
;
A
#
# COMPACT_ATOMS: atom_id res chain seq x y z
N MET A 1 -2.20 17.11 -14.25
CA MET A 1 -0.79 16.98 -13.87
C MET A 1 -0.66 16.20 -12.57
N LYS A 2 0.15 15.14 -12.52
CA LYS A 2 0.43 14.33 -11.34
C LYS A 2 1.92 14.43 -10.99
N GLN A 3 2.24 14.74 -9.75
CA GLN A 3 3.60 14.97 -9.28
C GLN A 3 3.88 14.14 -8.03
N ILE A 4 5.11 13.63 -7.91
CA ILE A 4 5.63 13.00 -6.69
C ILE A 4 6.71 13.92 -6.12
N LEU A 5 6.61 14.23 -4.84
CA LEU A 5 7.55 15.07 -4.12
C LEU A 5 8.21 14.23 -3.04
N VAL A 6 9.53 14.20 -3.03
CA VAL A 6 10.36 13.47 -2.06
C VAL A 6 11.15 14.49 -1.25
N GLN A 7 10.84 14.58 0.05
CA GLN A 7 11.54 15.45 1.00
C GLN A 7 12.32 14.58 1.99
N CYS A 8 13.64 14.72 1.99
CA CYS A 8 14.54 13.93 2.80
C CYS A 8 15.05 14.75 3.99
N GLY A 9 14.26 14.86 5.06
CA GLY A 9 14.66 15.51 6.31
C GLY A 9 15.69 14.70 7.13
N GLN A 10 16.28 15.30 8.17
CA GLN A 10 17.32 14.66 9.00
C GLN A 10 16.83 13.39 9.73
N GLN A 11 15.58 13.38 10.19
CA GLN A 11 15.02 12.28 10.97
C GLN A 11 14.08 11.38 10.16
N ARG A 12 13.68 11.78 8.96
CA ARG A 12 12.65 11.08 8.18
C ARG A 12 12.77 11.38 6.69
N ILE A 13 12.24 10.47 5.90
CA ILE A 13 12.00 10.61 4.48
C ILE A 13 10.49 10.67 4.29
N GLU A 14 10.02 11.64 3.52
CA GLU A 14 8.61 11.90 3.30
C GLU A 14 8.33 11.92 1.80
N VAL A 15 7.22 11.31 1.41
CA VAL A 15 6.76 11.27 0.02
C VAL A 15 5.34 11.80 -0.04
N ALA A 16 5.11 12.82 -0.86
CA ALA A 16 3.81 13.40 -1.14
C ALA A 16 3.45 13.22 -2.62
N VAL A 17 2.21 12.87 -2.93
CA VAL A 17 1.69 12.80 -4.29
C VAL A 17 0.63 13.87 -4.47
N LEU A 18 0.83 14.69 -5.49
CA LEU A 18 -0.11 15.74 -5.90
C LEU A 18 -0.80 15.35 -7.20
N GLU A 19 -2.11 15.51 -7.27
CA GLU A 19 -2.91 15.47 -8.51
C GLU A 19 -3.54 16.85 -8.72
N ASN A 20 -3.13 17.55 -9.79
CA ASN A 20 -3.53 18.92 -10.11
C ASN A 20 -3.32 19.90 -8.94
N GLY A 21 -2.17 19.79 -8.27
CA GLY A 21 -1.82 20.61 -7.10
C GLY A 21 -2.47 20.16 -5.77
N LYS A 22 -3.44 19.24 -5.80
CA LYS A 22 -4.07 18.69 -4.60
C LYS A 22 -3.32 17.49 -4.05
N LEU A 23 -3.05 17.48 -2.76
CA LEU A 23 -2.43 16.37 -2.05
C LEU A 23 -3.41 15.19 -1.94
N VAL A 24 -3.00 14.07 -2.53
CA VAL A 24 -3.81 12.84 -2.62
C VAL A 24 -3.24 11.67 -1.84
N GLU A 25 -1.92 11.59 -1.70
CA GLU A 25 -1.25 10.55 -0.92
C GLU A 25 -0.05 11.15 -0.18
N TYR A 26 0.20 10.65 1.02
CA TYR A 26 1.36 11.00 1.83
C TYR A 26 1.84 9.76 2.56
N ASP A 27 3.15 9.56 2.62
CA ASP A 27 3.79 8.49 3.38
C ASP A 27 5.10 9.02 3.98
N SER A 28 5.46 8.52 5.15
CA SER A 28 6.66 8.93 5.87
C SER A 28 7.35 7.74 6.51
N GLU A 29 8.68 7.75 6.50
CA GLU A 29 9.51 6.71 7.08
C GLU A 29 10.63 7.38 7.87
N ALA A 30 10.79 7.03 9.15
CA ALA A 30 11.90 7.55 9.93
C ALA A 30 13.24 7.07 9.35
N ARG A 31 14.23 7.96 9.26
CA ARG A 31 15.56 7.61 8.76
C ARG A 31 16.16 6.55 9.71
N GLY A 32 16.56 5.42 9.14
CA GLY A 32 17.09 4.28 9.89
C GLY A 32 16.02 3.40 10.57
N ALA A 33 14.73 3.75 10.49
CA ALA A 33 13.69 2.82 10.90
C ALA A 33 13.57 1.71 9.86
N GLU A 34 13.77 0.47 10.30
CA GLU A 34 13.61 -0.68 9.43
C GLU A 34 12.14 -1.09 9.38
N GLN A 35 11.55 -1.07 8.20
CA GLN A 35 10.29 -1.75 8.00
C GLN A 35 10.51 -3.27 8.09
N LEU A 36 9.70 -3.96 8.91
CA LEU A 36 9.83 -5.40 9.11
C LEU A 36 9.15 -6.20 7.98
N ALA A 37 8.00 -5.74 7.47
CA ALA A 37 7.29 -6.44 6.41
C ALA A 37 8.14 -6.55 5.13
N GLY A 38 8.17 -7.75 4.54
CA GLY A 38 8.99 -8.07 3.37
C GLY A 38 10.40 -8.56 3.71
N ASN A 39 10.95 -8.24 4.88
CA ASN A 39 12.27 -8.72 5.31
C ASN A 39 12.27 -10.25 5.49
N MET A 40 13.43 -10.86 5.24
CA MET A 40 13.64 -12.30 5.45
C MET A 40 14.65 -12.55 6.57
N TYR A 41 14.33 -13.51 7.41
CA TYR A 41 15.10 -13.89 8.58
C TYR A 41 15.36 -15.39 8.57
N LEU A 42 16.56 -15.75 9.00
CA LEU A 42 16.88 -17.13 9.36
C LEU A 42 16.58 -17.27 10.86
N GLY A 43 15.45 -17.89 11.16
CA GLY A 43 14.91 -18.04 12.51
C GLY A 43 14.97 -19.47 13.02
N ARG A 44 14.77 -19.64 14.33
CA ARG A 44 14.71 -20.95 14.99
C ARG A 44 13.29 -21.25 15.45
N VAL A 45 12.77 -22.43 15.12
CA VAL A 45 11.49 -22.91 15.60
C VAL A 45 11.59 -23.15 17.10
N MET A 46 10.79 -22.44 17.89
CA MET A 46 10.77 -22.55 19.34
C MET A 46 9.76 -23.59 19.80
N THR A 47 8.56 -23.57 19.22
CA THR A 47 7.48 -24.47 19.61
C THR A 47 6.55 -24.71 18.44
N VAL A 48 6.08 -25.96 18.30
CA VAL A 48 5.08 -26.37 17.31
C VAL A 48 3.80 -26.72 18.06
N LEU A 49 2.67 -26.11 17.66
CA LEU A 49 1.37 -26.31 18.29
C LEU A 49 0.42 -27.00 17.31
N GLN A 50 0.24 -28.31 17.49
CA GLN A 50 -0.64 -29.13 16.66
C GLN A 50 -2.11 -28.64 16.72
N GLY A 51 -2.61 -28.24 17.90
CA GLY A 51 -3.98 -27.76 18.05
C GLY A 51 -4.29 -26.49 17.24
N MET A 52 -3.28 -25.68 16.92
CA MET A 52 -3.42 -24.46 16.11
C MET A 52 -2.91 -24.62 14.68
N GLN A 53 -2.34 -25.79 14.34
CA GLN A 53 -1.63 -26.04 13.07
C GLN A 53 -0.65 -24.90 12.75
N ALA A 54 0.17 -24.53 13.74
CA ALA A 54 1.08 -23.40 13.68
C ALA A 54 2.35 -23.61 14.51
N ALA A 55 3.36 -22.80 14.24
CA ALA A 55 4.60 -22.76 15.01
C ALA A 55 5.03 -21.34 15.36
N PHE A 56 5.74 -21.24 16.47
CA PHE A 56 6.41 -20.03 16.93
C PHE A 56 7.89 -20.10 16.59
N LEU A 57 8.42 -19.04 15.99
CA LEU A 57 9.81 -18.92 15.60
C LEU A 57 10.43 -17.70 16.25
N ASP A 58 11.64 -17.87 16.79
CA ASP A 58 12.49 -16.75 17.14
C ASP A 58 13.18 -16.23 15.87
N ILE A 59 12.93 -14.97 15.55
CA ILE A 59 13.51 -14.23 14.42
C ILE A 59 14.31 -13.01 14.88
N GLY A 60 14.54 -12.85 16.19
CA GLY A 60 15.32 -11.75 16.77
C GLY A 60 14.51 -10.50 17.06
N LEU A 61 13.18 -10.60 17.10
CA LEU A 61 12.27 -9.55 17.55
C LEU A 61 11.86 -9.81 19.00
N ASP A 62 11.33 -8.78 19.68
CA ASP A 62 10.86 -8.88 21.07
C ASP A 62 9.83 -9.99 21.31
N LYS A 63 9.10 -10.37 20.26
CA LYS A 63 8.09 -11.43 20.29
C LYS A 63 8.36 -12.45 19.20
N ASN A 64 8.16 -13.71 19.54
CA ASN A 64 8.24 -14.80 18.57
C ASN A 64 7.27 -14.56 17.40
N ALA A 65 7.77 -14.78 16.20
CA ALA A 65 6.98 -14.80 14.98
C ALA A 65 6.07 -16.03 14.94
N PHE A 66 4.98 -15.89 14.20
CA PHE A 66 3.93 -16.89 14.06
C PHE A 66 3.84 -17.38 12.61
N LEU A 67 3.92 -18.70 12.40
CA LEU A 67 3.89 -19.38 11.09
C LEU A 67 2.73 -20.40 11.06
N TYR A 68 1.81 -20.27 10.09
CA TYR A 68 0.73 -21.24 9.87
C TYR A 68 1.19 -22.39 8.96
N ILE A 69 0.53 -23.55 9.08
CA ILE A 69 0.78 -24.68 8.18
C ILE A 69 0.63 -24.32 6.68
N ASP A 70 -0.35 -23.49 6.34
CA ASP A 70 -0.60 -23.09 4.95
C ASP A 70 0.53 -22.25 4.37
N ASP A 71 1.30 -21.60 5.24
CA ASP A 71 2.48 -20.81 4.91
C ASP A 71 3.76 -21.70 4.82
N ILE A 72 3.64 -23.02 5.02
CA ILE A 72 4.70 -24.05 4.88
C ILE A 72 4.44 -24.96 3.67
N LEU A 73 3.17 -25.32 3.43
CA LEU A 73 2.76 -26.11 2.27
C LEU A 73 3.10 -25.41 0.96
N PRO A 74 3.18 -26.12 -0.19
CA PRO A 74 3.45 -25.48 -1.48
C PRO A 74 2.55 -24.27 -1.75
N ALA A 75 3.14 -23.17 -2.24
CA ALA A 75 2.40 -21.93 -2.54
C ALA A 75 1.35 -22.14 -3.64
N HIS A 76 1.63 -23.03 -4.60
CA HIS A 76 0.68 -23.42 -5.63
C HIS A 76 -0.40 -24.36 -5.06
N MET A 77 -1.66 -23.92 -5.07
CA MET A 77 -2.78 -24.68 -4.51
C MET A 77 -2.93 -26.08 -5.12
N ASP A 78 -2.72 -26.24 -6.43
CA ASP A 78 -2.86 -27.55 -7.07
C ASP A 78 -1.74 -28.54 -6.69
N LYS A 79 -0.65 -28.04 -6.09
CA LYS A 79 0.43 -28.87 -5.54
C LYS A 79 0.24 -29.18 -4.05
N GLN A 80 -0.77 -28.60 -3.40
CA GLN A 80 -1.06 -28.92 -2.01
C GLN A 80 -1.72 -30.29 -1.88
N PRO A 81 -1.40 -31.05 -0.81
CA PRO A 81 -2.02 -32.34 -0.58
C PRO A 81 -3.51 -32.16 -0.26
N LYS A 82 -4.37 -33.03 -0.82
CA LYS A 82 -5.83 -33.02 -0.56
C LYS A 82 -6.15 -33.15 0.93
N HIS A 83 -5.36 -33.96 1.64
CA HIS A 83 -5.39 -34.05 3.09
C HIS A 83 -4.11 -33.42 3.63
N LYS A 84 -4.26 -32.31 4.33
CA LYS A 84 -3.13 -31.59 4.91
C LYS A 84 -2.51 -32.45 6.03
N PRO A 85 -1.20 -32.74 5.97
CA PRO A 85 -0.54 -33.42 7.08
C PRO A 85 -0.58 -32.52 8.32
N PRO A 86 -0.50 -33.06 9.54
CA PRO A 86 -0.32 -32.23 10.71
C PRO A 86 1.02 -31.47 10.64
N ILE A 87 1.06 -30.25 11.15
CA ILE A 87 2.28 -29.42 11.12
C ILE A 87 3.51 -30.08 11.77
N THR A 88 3.29 -30.98 12.73
CA THR A 88 4.33 -31.77 13.41
C THR A 88 5.10 -32.69 12.47
N ASP A 89 4.52 -33.05 11.33
CA ASP A 89 5.18 -33.87 10.30
C ASP A 89 6.04 -33.01 9.36
N LEU A 90 5.79 -31.69 9.34
CA LEU A 90 6.47 -30.74 8.45
C LEU A 90 7.65 -30.05 9.12
N ILE A 91 7.53 -29.71 10.40
CA ILE A 91 8.53 -28.94 11.14
C ILE A 91 8.67 -29.40 12.59
N GLN A 92 9.88 -29.26 13.13
CA GLN A 92 10.22 -29.66 14.51
C GLN A 92 10.80 -28.48 15.31
N ALA A 93 10.64 -28.54 16.63
CA ALA A 93 11.28 -27.59 17.53
C ALA A 93 12.83 -27.68 17.42
N GLY A 94 13.49 -26.53 17.42
CA GLY A 94 14.94 -26.40 17.21
C GLY A 94 15.36 -26.27 15.74
N GLN A 95 14.48 -26.59 14.78
CA GLN A 95 14.77 -26.46 13.35
C GLN A 95 15.01 -24.99 12.97
N THR A 96 15.98 -24.76 12.08
CA THR A 96 16.23 -23.46 11.48
C THR A 96 15.42 -23.31 10.19
N LEU A 97 14.72 -22.19 10.02
CA LEU A 97 13.90 -21.90 8.85
C LEU A 97 14.13 -20.48 8.33
N LEU A 98 14.24 -20.35 7.01
CA LEU A 98 14.19 -19.07 6.33
C LEU A 98 12.72 -18.64 6.20
N VAL A 99 12.36 -17.51 6.79
CA VAL A 99 11.00 -17.00 6.78
C VAL A 99 10.96 -15.54 6.36
N GLN A 100 9.87 -15.14 5.71
CA GLN A 100 9.60 -13.75 5.32
C GLN A 100 8.46 -13.17 6.16
N VAL A 101 8.61 -11.95 6.64
CA VAL A 101 7.56 -11.25 7.40
C VAL A 101 6.45 -10.77 6.45
N VAL A 102 5.23 -11.24 6.70
CA VAL A 102 4.02 -10.86 5.95
C VAL A 102 3.22 -9.77 6.68
N LYS A 103 3.16 -9.85 8.01
CA LYS A 103 2.55 -8.81 8.85
C LYS A 103 3.45 -8.49 10.03
N GLU A 104 3.57 -7.20 10.31
CA GLU A 104 4.34 -6.71 11.44
C GLU A 104 3.67 -7.07 12.78
N PRO A 105 4.43 -7.10 13.89
CA PRO A 105 3.86 -7.29 15.21
C PRO A 105 2.81 -6.21 15.52
N SER A 106 1.71 -6.60 16.15
CA SER A 106 0.63 -5.68 16.49
C SER A 106 0.12 -5.96 17.91
N GLY A 107 0.21 -4.95 18.78
CA GLY A 107 -0.22 -5.06 20.18
C GLY A 107 0.46 -6.23 20.90
N SER A 108 -0.33 -7.21 21.37
CA SER A 108 0.19 -8.40 22.05
C SER A 108 0.75 -9.46 21.09
N LYS A 109 0.43 -9.43 19.80
CA LYS A 109 0.76 -10.48 18.81
C LYS A 109 2.12 -10.22 18.14
N GLY A 110 2.93 -11.27 18.02
CA GLY A 110 4.17 -11.24 17.22
C GLY A 110 3.91 -11.13 15.72
N ALA A 111 4.99 -10.99 14.94
CA ALA A 111 4.91 -10.89 13.48
C ALA A 111 4.32 -12.17 12.86
N ARG A 112 3.54 -12.06 11.78
CA ARG A 112 3.16 -13.22 10.95
C ARG A 112 4.20 -13.42 9.87
N VAL A 113 4.69 -14.64 9.72
CA VAL A 113 5.72 -15.01 8.74
C VAL A 113 5.26 -16.10 7.79
N THR A 114 5.96 -16.28 6.67
CA THR A 114 5.72 -17.32 5.67
C THR A 114 7.02 -17.92 5.13
N THR A 115 6.96 -19.15 4.60
CA THR A 115 8.05 -19.76 3.81
C THR A 115 7.87 -19.53 2.30
N HIS A 116 6.77 -18.89 1.89
CA HIS A 116 6.56 -18.47 0.50
C HIS A 116 7.33 -17.18 0.23
N HIS A 117 8.64 -17.30 0.05
CA HIS A 117 9.50 -16.14 -0.21
C HIS A 117 9.06 -15.44 -1.49
N SER A 118 9.06 -14.11 -1.46
CA SER A 118 8.74 -13.28 -2.61
C SER A 118 9.62 -12.03 -2.63
N ILE A 119 10.15 -11.70 -3.81
CA ILE A 119 10.93 -10.49 -4.03
C ILE A 119 10.17 -9.63 -5.06
N PRO A 120 9.56 -8.52 -4.62
CA PRO A 120 8.77 -7.65 -5.49
C PRO A 120 9.65 -6.77 -6.38
N GLY A 121 9.63 -7.01 -7.69
CA GLY A 121 10.21 -6.14 -8.72
C GLY A 121 9.23 -5.09 -9.24
N ARG A 122 9.67 -4.37 -10.28
CA ARG A 122 8.84 -3.32 -10.90
C ARG A 122 7.69 -3.93 -11.69
N TRP A 123 8.00 -4.94 -12.49
CA TRP A 123 7.04 -5.53 -13.42
C TRP A 123 6.38 -6.77 -12.82
N GLY A 124 7.09 -7.52 -11.99
CA GLY A 124 6.52 -8.70 -11.34
C GLY A 124 6.91 -8.88 -9.89
N VAL A 125 6.44 -9.99 -9.33
CA VAL A 125 6.88 -10.52 -8.05
C VAL A 125 7.51 -11.86 -8.31
N TYR A 126 8.81 -11.98 -8.05
CA TYR A 126 9.54 -13.24 -8.19
C TYR A 126 9.34 -14.09 -6.93
N MET A 127 9.09 -15.38 -7.13
CA MET A 127 8.89 -16.36 -6.07
C MET A 127 9.78 -17.58 -6.34
N PRO A 128 10.90 -17.77 -5.62
CA PRO A 128 11.89 -18.79 -5.97
C PRO A 128 11.41 -20.24 -5.85
N ASN A 129 10.40 -20.50 -5.00
CA ASN A 129 9.90 -21.85 -4.71
C ASN A 129 8.37 -21.91 -4.80
N ALA A 130 7.80 -21.51 -5.94
CA ALA A 130 6.35 -21.43 -6.12
C ALA A 130 5.83 -22.29 -7.27
N ASP A 131 6.65 -22.57 -8.30
CA ASP A 131 6.22 -23.25 -9.53
C ASP A 131 4.90 -22.71 -10.10
N TYR A 132 4.76 -21.39 -10.12
CA TYR A 132 3.50 -20.74 -10.44
C TYR A 132 3.71 -19.45 -11.21
N VAL A 133 2.99 -19.30 -12.32
CA VAL A 133 2.88 -18.02 -13.04
C VAL A 133 1.49 -17.43 -12.87
N GLY A 134 1.45 -16.23 -12.29
CA GLY A 134 0.24 -15.45 -12.10
C GLY A 134 0.26 -14.15 -12.88
N VAL A 135 -0.92 -13.62 -13.20
CA VAL A 135 -1.07 -12.26 -13.75
C VAL A 135 -2.10 -11.51 -12.92
N SER A 136 -1.77 -10.27 -12.54
CA SER A 136 -2.61 -9.37 -11.76
C SER A 136 -4.04 -9.35 -12.27
N ARG A 137 -5.01 -9.49 -11.36
CA ARG A 137 -6.46 -9.44 -11.70
C ARG A 137 -6.92 -8.07 -12.20
N LYS A 138 -6.11 -7.02 -12.03
CA LYS A 138 -6.42 -5.67 -12.54
C LYS A 138 -6.14 -5.51 -14.03
N ILE A 139 -5.43 -6.46 -14.67
CA ILE A 139 -5.25 -6.47 -16.13
C ILE A 139 -6.46 -7.18 -16.72
N GLU A 140 -7.34 -6.43 -17.39
CA GLU A 140 -8.61 -6.92 -17.95
C GLU A 140 -8.43 -7.54 -19.36
N ASN A 141 -7.41 -7.11 -20.09
CA ASN A 141 -7.16 -7.58 -21.45
C ASN A 141 -6.61 -9.02 -21.46
N GLU A 142 -7.41 -9.99 -21.88
CA GLU A 142 -7.06 -11.42 -21.87
C GLU A 142 -5.88 -11.77 -22.81
N SER A 143 -5.74 -11.05 -23.93
CA SER A 143 -4.61 -11.26 -24.84
C SER A 143 -3.29 -10.87 -24.19
N GLU A 144 -3.29 -9.78 -23.42
CA GLU A 144 -2.13 -9.30 -22.70
C GLU A 144 -1.80 -10.18 -21.50
N ARG A 145 -2.82 -10.66 -20.79
CA ARG A 145 -2.63 -11.65 -19.71
C ARG A 145 -1.94 -12.90 -20.24
N SER A 146 -2.41 -13.41 -21.38
CA SER A 146 -1.84 -14.58 -22.02
C SER A 146 -0.40 -14.33 -22.47
N ARG A 147 -0.11 -13.16 -23.05
CA ARG A 147 1.25 -12.76 -23.44
C ARG A 147 2.20 -12.73 -22.25
N LEU A 148 1.85 -12.01 -21.18
CA LEU A 148 2.68 -11.88 -19.98
C LEU A 148 2.94 -13.25 -19.33
N LYS A 149 1.92 -14.10 -19.27
CA LYS A 149 2.04 -15.46 -18.75
C LYS A 149 3.04 -16.28 -19.57
N GLN A 150 2.89 -16.31 -20.90
CA GLN A 150 3.80 -17.05 -21.79
C GLN A 150 5.24 -16.54 -21.72
N VAL A 151 5.43 -15.22 -21.68
CA VAL A 151 6.77 -14.61 -21.55
C VAL A 151 7.43 -15.06 -20.24
N ALA A 152 6.71 -15.00 -19.12
CA ALA A 152 7.24 -15.43 -17.82
C ALA A 152 7.53 -16.95 -17.83
N GLU A 153 6.62 -17.78 -18.33
CA GLU A 153 6.80 -19.24 -18.41
C GLU A 153 8.05 -19.64 -19.21
N ARG A 154 8.37 -18.93 -20.31
CA ARG A 154 9.57 -19.19 -21.12
C ARG A 154 10.89 -18.87 -20.41
N ARG A 155 10.88 -17.99 -19.40
CA ARG A 155 12.08 -17.44 -18.77
C ARG A 155 12.34 -17.99 -17.36
N LEU A 156 11.34 -18.61 -16.74
CA LEU A 156 11.46 -19.21 -15.42
C LEU A 156 12.22 -20.53 -15.47
N LEU A 157 13.04 -20.75 -14.45
CA LEU A 157 13.69 -22.04 -14.20
C LEU A 157 12.74 -22.96 -13.41
N PRO A 158 12.95 -24.29 -13.44
CA PRO A 158 12.16 -25.22 -12.62
C PRO A 158 12.18 -24.84 -11.14
N GLY A 159 11.03 -24.84 -10.45
CA GLY A 159 10.88 -24.38 -9.07
C GLY A 159 10.38 -22.92 -8.97
N GLU A 160 10.77 -22.09 -9.92
CA GLU A 160 10.49 -20.66 -9.87
C GLU A 160 9.03 -20.32 -10.18
N GLY A 161 8.59 -19.19 -9.65
CA GLY A 161 7.31 -18.58 -9.94
C GLY A 161 7.42 -17.08 -10.14
N PHE A 162 6.44 -16.52 -10.81
CA PHE A 162 6.39 -15.11 -11.13
C PHE A 162 4.95 -14.62 -11.20
N ILE A 163 4.68 -13.47 -10.57
CA ILE A 163 3.37 -12.82 -10.64
C ILE A 163 3.53 -11.49 -11.36
N ALA A 164 3.08 -11.40 -12.61
CA ALA A 164 3.07 -10.16 -13.37
C ALA A 164 2.10 -9.15 -12.73
N ARG A 165 2.61 -7.95 -12.42
CA ARG A 165 1.85 -6.85 -11.81
C ARG A 165 1.16 -6.03 -12.88
N THR A 166 0.24 -5.16 -12.47
CA THR A 166 -0.43 -4.23 -13.39
C THR A 166 0.56 -3.34 -14.16
N ALA A 167 1.70 -3.00 -13.55
CA ALA A 167 2.74 -2.22 -14.20
C ALA A 167 3.41 -2.95 -15.39
N ALA A 168 3.28 -4.27 -15.51
CA ALA A 168 3.84 -5.04 -16.62
C ALA A 168 3.05 -4.91 -17.92
N GLU A 169 1.86 -4.31 -17.88
CA GLU A 169 1.01 -4.15 -19.07
C GLU A 169 1.72 -3.38 -20.18
N GLY A 170 1.82 -3.97 -21.37
CA GLY A 170 2.51 -3.39 -22.53
C GLY A 170 4.04 -3.41 -22.46
N VAL A 171 4.64 -3.97 -21.41
CA VAL A 171 6.10 -4.04 -21.25
C VAL A 171 6.71 -5.07 -22.19
N SER A 172 7.88 -4.75 -22.77
CA SER A 172 8.62 -5.65 -23.66
C SER A 172 9.14 -6.88 -22.93
N GLU A 173 9.35 -7.97 -23.66
CA GLU A 173 9.93 -9.20 -23.10
C GLU A 173 11.33 -8.95 -22.50
N ASP A 174 12.15 -8.11 -23.11
CA ASP A 174 13.51 -7.82 -22.63
C ASP A 174 13.52 -7.12 -21.27
N LEU A 175 12.60 -6.17 -21.04
CA LEU A 175 12.49 -5.49 -19.75
C LEU A 175 11.94 -6.41 -18.66
N LEU A 176 11.02 -7.32 -19.00
CA LEU A 176 10.54 -8.35 -18.08
C LEU A 176 11.65 -9.35 -17.72
N ALA A 177 12.44 -9.76 -18.70
CA ALA A 177 13.58 -10.66 -18.49
C ALA A 177 14.66 -10.00 -17.63
N ALA A 178 14.96 -8.72 -17.85
CA ALA A 178 15.90 -7.96 -17.03
C ALA A 178 15.44 -7.83 -15.56
N ASP A 179 14.16 -7.50 -15.32
CA ASP A 179 13.59 -7.45 -13.96
C ASP A 179 13.63 -8.83 -13.30
N LEU A 180 13.33 -9.91 -14.03
CA LEU A 180 13.43 -11.28 -13.49
C LEU A 180 14.85 -11.66 -13.11
N GLU A 181 15.85 -11.34 -13.94
CA GLU A 181 17.25 -11.66 -13.66
C GLU A 181 17.76 -10.90 -12.42
N GLU A 182 17.44 -9.60 -12.31
CA GLU A 182 17.78 -8.80 -11.13
C GLU A 182 17.18 -9.41 -9.85
N LEU A 183 15.93 -9.88 -9.91
CA LEU A 183 15.27 -10.53 -8.78
C LEU A 183 15.90 -11.88 -8.44
N ARG A 184 16.37 -12.63 -9.45
CA ARG A 184 17.08 -13.90 -9.27
C ARG A 184 18.46 -13.68 -8.64
N GLU A 185 19.22 -12.67 -9.07
CA GLU A 185 20.51 -12.29 -8.47
C GLU A 185 20.35 -11.92 -6.99
N ARG A 186 19.31 -11.15 -6.66
CA ARG A 186 18.97 -10.82 -5.27
C ARG A 186 18.66 -12.07 -4.45
N TRP A 187 17.90 -12.99 -5.01
CA TRP A 187 17.63 -14.27 -4.35
C TRP A 187 18.91 -15.09 -4.14
N ALA A 188 19.81 -15.12 -5.13
CA ALA A 188 21.11 -15.77 -4.99
C ALA A 188 21.95 -15.16 -3.85
N ALA A 189 21.92 -13.84 -3.67
CA ALA A 189 22.54 -13.17 -2.53
C ALA A 189 21.92 -13.60 -1.19
N VAL A 190 20.59 -13.70 -1.11
CA VAL A 190 19.89 -14.23 0.09
C VAL A 190 20.31 -15.66 0.38
N ARG A 191 20.36 -16.52 -0.64
CA ARG A 191 20.81 -17.92 -0.51
C ARG A 191 22.24 -18.01 0.01
N SER A 192 23.16 -17.21 -0.54
CA SER A 192 24.54 -17.15 -0.05
C SER A 192 24.61 -16.79 1.43
N LEU A 193 23.82 -15.80 1.88
CA LEU A 193 23.75 -15.41 3.29
C LEU A 193 23.08 -16.47 4.18
N VAL A 194 22.19 -17.28 3.65
CA VAL A 194 21.57 -18.41 4.39
C VAL A 194 22.59 -19.52 4.61
N ASP A 195 23.38 -19.85 3.59
CA ASP A 195 24.34 -20.96 3.63
C ASP A 195 25.60 -20.64 4.47
N GLN A 196 25.89 -19.37 4.73
CA GLN A 196 27.00 -18.95 5.59
C GLN A 196 26.77 -19.32 7.07
N PRO A 197 27.75 -19.85 7.81
CA PRO A 197 27.60 -20.09 9.25
C PRO A 197 27.45 -18.76 10.00
N GLY A 198 26.74 -18.76 11.14
CA GLY A 198 26.65 -17.58 11.99
C GLY A 198 25.60 -17.72 13.10
N LYS A 199 25.53 -16.68 13.95
CA LYS A 199 24.56 -16.65 15.06
C LYS A 199 23.14 -16.54 14.51
N LEU A 200 22.25 -17.29 15.14
CA LEU A 200 20.81 -17.24 14.92
C LEU A 200 20.13 -16.62 16.15
N PRO A 201 18.99 -15.95 15.97
CA PRO A 201 18.37 -15.58 14.70
C PRO A 201 19.15 -14.45 13.98
N ARG A 202 19.00 -14.33 12.65
CA ARG A 202 19.58 -13.21 11.90
C ARG A 202 18.77 -12.82 10.68
N LYS A 203 18.83 -11.54 10.30
CA LYS A 203 18.26 -11.02 9.06
C LYS A 203 19.18 -11.34 7.88
N VAL A 204 18.60 -11.80 6.78
CA VAL A 204 19.34 -12.16 5.54
C VAL A 204 18.85 -11.39 4.32
N TYR A 205 17.72 -10.70 4.41
CA TYR A 205 17.18 -9.83 3.37
C TYR A 205 16.48 -8.65 4.02
N THR A 206 16.74 -7.44 3.51
CA THR A 206 15.97 -6.24 3.83
C THR A 206 15.20 -5.85 2.58
N ASP A 207 13.87 -5.75 2.68
CA ASP A 207 13.06 -5.27 1.57
C ASP A 207 13.30 -3.78 1.34
N TYR A 208 12.81 -3.30 0.21
CA TYR A 208 12.97 -1.93 -0.21
C TYR A 208 12.41 -0.91 0.79
N GLY A 209 13.23 0.11 1.11
CA GLY A 209 12.80 1.30 1.85
C GLY A 209 11.76 2.13 1.10
N LEU A 210 11.24 3.16 1.77
CA LEU A 210 10.12 3.98 1.27
C LEU A 210 10.30 4.48 -0.16
N LEU A 211 11.46 5.09 -0.46
CA LEU A 211 11.73 5.71 -1.76
C LEU A 211 11.66 4.71 -2.91
N THR A 212 12.33 3.56 -2.74
CA THR A 212 12.34 2.53 -3.77
C THR A 212 10.96 1.98 -4.02
N ARG A 213 10.16 1.75 -2.97
CA ARG A 213 8.78 1.29 -3.15
C ARG A 213 7.94 2.31 -3.89
N TRP A 214 8.10 3.60 -3.62
CA TRP A 214 7.40 4.64 -4.37
C TRP A 214 7.81 4.70 -5.83
N VAL A 215 9.10 4.59 -6.14
CA VAL A 215 9.56 4.53 -7.54
C VAL A 215 9.06 3.27 -8.24
N ARG A 216 9.09 2.12 -7.57
CA ARG A 216 8.64 0.83 -8.12
C ARG A 216 7.12 0.77 -8.33
N ASP A 217 6.35 1.22 -7.34
CA ASP A 217 4.89 1.01 -7.28
C ASP A 217 4.08 2.24 -7.71
N GLY A 218 4.63 3.44 -7.54
CA GLY A 218 3.92 4.71 -7.74
C GLY A 218 4.39 5.55 -8.92
N PHE A 219 5.66 5.42 -9.34
CA PHE A 219 6.21 6.20 -10.44
C PHE A 219 6.00 5.51 -11.79
N GLN A 220 4.83 5.76 -12.38
CA GLN A 220 4.36 5.20 -13.65
C GLN A 220 4.28 6.30 -14.74
N ASP A 221 3.91 5.91 -15.96
CA ASP A 221 3.78 6.82 -17.11
C ASP A 221 2.77 7.95 -16.91
N ASN A 222 1.82 7.79 -15.98
CA ASN A 222 0.85 8.82 -15.60
C ASN A 222 1.41 9.88 -14.63
N VAL A 223 2.66 9.77 -14.18
CA VAL A 223 3.33 10.76 -13.32
C VAL A 223 4.17 11.68 -14.17
N ASP A 224 3.85 12.97 -14.15
CA ASP A 224 4.53 13.98 -14.97
C ASP A 224 5.91 14.33 -14.44
N GLN A 225 6.07 14.40 -13.11
CA GLN A 225 7.33 14.83 -12.47
C GLN A 225 7.55 14.13 -11.12
N LEU A 226 8.81 13.83 -10.83
CA LEU A 226 9.29 13.39 -9.52
C LEU A 226 10.36 14.37 -9.03
N TRP A 227 10.07 15.12 -7.97
CA TRP A 227 10.99 16.08 -7.37
C TRP A 227 11.65 15.49 -6.13
N VAL A 228 12.97 15.67 -5.99
CA VAL A 228 13.75 15.21 -4.84
C VAL A 228 14.59 16.36 -4.32
N ASP A 229 14.60 16.60 -3.01
CA ASP A 229 15.33 17.73 -2.40
C ASP A 229 16.77 17.42 -1.95
N GLU A 230 17.16 16.14 -1.95
CA GLU A 230 18.50 15.68 -1.55
C GLU A 230 19.27 15.05 -2.73
N LYS A 231 20.52 15.47 -2.92
CA LYS A 231 21.37 15.02 -4.04
C LYS A 231 21.64 13.51 -4.04
N GLU A 232 21.89 12.92 -2.88
CA GLU A 232 22.17 11.48 -2.74
C GLU A 232 20.94 10.64 -3.09
N ALA A 233 19.78 11.04 -2.56
CA ALA A 233 18.50 10.41 -2.88
C ALA A 233 18.18 10.56 -4.39
N TYR A 234 18.41 11.74 -4.97
CA TYR A 234 18.22 11.98 -6.40
C TYR A 234 19.07 11.03 -7.25
N ALA A 235 20.38 10.92 -6.96
CA ALA A 235 21.28 10.04 -7.71
C ALA A 235 20.88 8.57 -7.63
N THR A 236 20.47 8.13 -6.43
CA THR A 236 19.96 6.77 -6.19
C THR A 236 18.69 6.50 -7.00
N LEU A 237 17.69 7.39 -6.92
CA LEU A 237 16.42 7.22 -7.61
C LEU A 237 16.58 7.31 -9.13
N LEU A 238 17.43 8.21 -9.63
CA LEU A 238 17.70 8.34 -11.06
C LEU A 238 18.31 7.04 -11.61
N SER A 239 19.30 6.47 -10.92
CA SER A 239 19.97 5.22 -11.33
C SER A 239 18.96 4.07 -11.41
N MET A 240 18.06 3.96 -10.42
CA MET A 240 17.01 2.96 -10.39
C MET A 240 15.99 3.12 -11.52
N VAL A 241 15.58 4.36 -11.82
CA VAL A 241 14.66 4.64 -12.92
C VAL A 241 15.32 4.38 -14.26
N GLN A 242 16.61 4.70 -14.44
CA GLN A 242 17.34 4.41 -15.67
C GLN A 242 17.41 2.92 -15.99
N LEU A 243 17.56 2.06 -14.98
CA LEU A 243 17.55 0.61 -15.17
C LEU A 243 16.14 0.08 -15.45
N SER A 244 15.16 0.52 -14.67
CA SER A 244 13.83 -0.10 -14.66
C SER A 244 12.81 0.54 -15.60
N ALA A 245 12.90 1.85 -15.86
CA ALA A 245 12.02 2.60 -16.74
C ALA A 245 12.73 3.82 -17.36
N PRO A 246 13.66 3.59 -18.33
CA PRO A 246 14.49 4.66 -18.92
C PRO A 246 13.69 5.87 -19.45
N LYS A 247 12.48 5.63 -19.97
CA LYS A 247 11.58 6.69 -20.49
C LYS A 247 11.13 7.70 -19.43
N LEU A 248 11.20 7.35 -18.15
CA LEU A 248 10.78 8.21 -17.03
C LEU A 248 11.96 8.97 -16.41
N SER A 249 13.21 8.68 -16.79
CA SER A 249 14.40 9.27 -16.18
C SER A 249 14.43 10.79 -16.27
N GLU A 250 13.97 11.37 -17.38
CA GLU A 250 13.90 12.83 -17.58
C GLU A 250 12.89 13.53 -16.66
N ARG A 251 11.94 12.78 -16.11
CA ARG A 251 10.91 13.30 -15.19
C ARG A 251 11.42 13.39 -13.75
N VAL A 252 12.57 12.79 -13.44
CA VAL A 252 13.23 12.86 -12.13
C VAL A 252 14.06 14.14 -12.06
N LYS A 253 13.70 15.04 -11.14
CA LYS A 253 14.28 16.38 -11.01
C LYS A 253 14.81 16.61 -9.60
N LEU A 254 16.01 17.17 -9.53
CA LEU A 254 16.56 17.68 -8.28
C LEU A 254 15.93 19.05 -8.00
N PHE A 255 15.36 19.21 -6.82
CA PHE A 255 14.84 20.47 -6.34
C PHE A 255 15.98 21.32 -5.76
N ASP A 256 16.06 22.57 -6.21
CA ASP A 256 17.04 23.53 -5.72
C ASP A 256 16.47 24.31 -4.53
N ASN A 257 16.94 23.99 -3.33
CA ASN A 257 16.46 24.60 -2.10
C ASN A 257 17.03 26.02 -1.92
N ARG A 258 16.38 27.00 -2.55
CA ARG A 258 16.72 28.44 -2.45
C ARG A 258 16.02 29.10 -1.25
N GLY A 259 16.11 28.49 -0.08
CA GLY A 259 15.57 29.03 1.19
C GLY A 259 14.12 28.67 1.49
N CYS A 260 13.49 27.80 0.69
CA CYS A 260 12.17 27.24 0.95
C CYS A 260 12.22 25.72 0.71
N SER A 261 11.64 24.93 1.62
CA SER A 261 11.60 23.48 1.45
C SER A 261 10.73 23.09 0.25
N LEU A 262 10.94 21.86 -0.24
CA LEU A 262 10.12 21.30 -1.32
C LEU A 262 8.64 21.31 -0.92
N PHE A 263 8.30 20.86 0.29
CA PHE A 263 6.91 20.80 0.73
C PHE A 263 6.27 22.17 0.93
N ALA A 264 7.02 23.15 1.45
CA ALA A 264 6.52 24.51 1.58
C ALA A 264 6.26 25.16 0.21
N SER A 265 7.13 24.92 -0.78
CA SER A 265 6.97 25.45 -2.15
C SER A 265 5.73 24.91 -2.88
N TYR A 266 5.22 23.75 -2.46
CA TYR A 266 4.04 23.10 -3.03
C TYR A 266 2.84 23.08 -2.05
N HIS A 267 2.90 23.84 -0.95
CA HIS A 267 1.86 23.92 0.08
C HIS A 267 1.41 22.55 0.64
N VAL A 268 2.33 21.57 0.71
CA VAL A 268 2.02 20.22 1.19
C VAL A 268 1.64 20.24 2.67
N ASP A 269 2.36 20.99 3.50
CA ASP A 269 2.12 21.09 4.94
C ASP A 269 0.72 21.66 5.26
N GLU A 270 0.30 22.70 4.53
CA GLU A 270 -1.03 23.31 4.66
C GLU A 270 -2.15 22.32 4.27
N GLN A 271 -1.92 21.55 3.20
CA GLN A 271 -2.85 20.53 2.73
C GLN A 271 -2.92 19.32 3.67
N LEU A 272 -1.82 18.94 4.32
CA LEU A 272 -1.82 17.95 5.39
C LEU A 272 -2.65 18.46 6.58
N GLN A 273 -2.34 19.65 7.08
CA GLN A 273 -3.05 20.22 8.24
C GLN A 273 -4.56 20.34 8.00
N SER A 274 -4.97 20.81 6.81
CA SER A 274 -6.39 20.89 6.45
C SER A 274 -7.00 19.51 6.18
N GLY A 275 -6.27 18.65 5.48
CA GLY A 275 -6.68 17.31 5.10
C GLY A 275 -6.90 16.36 6.26
N PHE A 276 -6.31 16.61 7.44
CA PHE A 276 -6.47 15.79 8.66
C PHE A 276 -7.45 16.35 9.70
N LYS A 277 -8.05 17.53 9.48
CA LYS A 277 -9.09 18.06 10.36
C LYS A 277 -10.37 17.21 10.30
N ARG A 278 -11.14 17.18 11.38
CA ARG A 278 -12.48 16.58 11.39
C ARG A 278 -13.38 17.19 10.31
N LYS A 279 -13.32 18.51 10.15
CA LYS A 279 -14.02 19.28 9.10
C LYS A 279 -13.08 19.61 7.94
N VAL A 280 -13.41 19.14 6.74
CA VAL A 280 -12.65 19.39 5.50
C VAL A 280 -13.51 20.18 4.52
N TRP A 281 -13.01 21.32 4.05
CA TRP A 281 -13.75 22.16 3.09
C TRP A 281 -13.59 21.64 1.66
N LEU A 282 -14.67 21.72 0.90
CA LEU A 282 -14.72 21.46 -0.54
C LEU A 282 -14.52 22.76 -1.32
N ASP A 283 -14.04 22.68 -2.56
CA ASP A 283 -13.77 23.85 -3.40
C ASP A 283 -15.01 24.72 -3.65
N ASN A 284 -16.20 24.10 -3.66
CA ASN A 284 -17.47 24.80 -3.88
C ASN A 284 -17.99 25.50 -2.60
N GLY A 285 -17.34 25.36 -1.44
CA GLY A 285 -17.80 25.95 -0.18
C GLY A 285 -18.67 25.03 0.70
N GLY A 286 -18.95 23.81 0.23
CA GLY A 286 -19.41 22.70 1.06
C GLY A 286 -18.31 22.19 1.98
N TYR A 287 -18.64 21.24 2.86
CA TYR A 287 -17.65 20.59 3.70
C TYR A 287 -18.03 19.15 4.04
N LEU A 288 -17.00 18.37 4.37
CA LEU A 288 -17.09 17.01 4.88
C LEU A 288 -16.83 17.01 6.39
N ILE A 289 -17.58 16.22 7.12
CA ILE A 289 -17.25 15.79 8.49
C ILE A 289 -16.79 14.34 8.43
N VAL A 290 -15.59 14.06 8.97
CA VAL A 290 -15.00 12.72 8.98
C VAL A 290 -14.90 12.23 10.41
N ASP A 291 -15.68 11.20 10.74
CA ASP A 291 -15.72 10.60 12.08
C ASP A 291 -15.23 9.15 12.07
N TYR A 292 -14.41 8.83 13.07
CA TYR A 292 -13.84 7.50 13.29
C TYR A 292 -14.57 6.82 14.44
N THR A 293 -15.20 5.68 14.15
CA THR A 293 -15.77 4.80 15.19
C THR A 293 -14.87 3.59 15.40
N GLU A 294 -15.28 2.69 16.29
CA GLU A 294 -14.57 1.42 16.51
C GLU A 294 -14.60 0.51 15.26
N ALA A 295 -15.76 0.39 14.62
CA ALA A 295 -15.98 -0.58 13.55
C ALA A 295 -15.83 0.03 12.14
N LEU A 296 -16.23 1.29 11.96
CA LEU A 296 -16.35 1.95 10.66
C LEU A 296 -15.95 3.43 10.68
N THR A 297 -15.74 4.01 9.50
CA THR A 297 -15.52 5.45 9.30
C THR A 297 -16.73 6.07 8.61
N VAL A 298 -17.20 7.21 9.11
CA VAL A 298 -18.35 7.93 8.55
C VAL A 298 -17.90 9.23 7.90
N PHE A 299 -18.40 9.50 6.70
CA PHE A 299 -18.32 10.80 6.04
C PHE A 299 -19.71 11.41 5.98
N ASP A 300 -19.87 12.64 6.46
CA ASP A 300 -21.10 13.42 6.38
C ASP A 300 -20.88 14.66 5.48
N VAL A 301 -21.76 14.86 4.50
CA VAL A 301 -21.64 15.88 3.45
C VAL A 301 -22.59 17.04 3.71
N ASN A 302 -22.03 18.25 3.74
CA ASN A 302 -22.80 19.46 4.01
C ASN A 302 -22.59 20.51 2.91
N THR A 303 -23.65 21.24 2.53
CA THR A 303 -23.59 22.35 1.56
C THR A 303 -22.86 23.58 2.10
N GLY A 304 -22.83 23.78 3.42
CA GLY A 304 -22.05 24.85 4.06
C GLY A 304 -22.43 26.24 3.57
N LYS A 305 -21.47 26.96 2.98
CA LYS A 305 -21.68 28.31 2.43
C LYS A 305 -22.11 28.29 0.95
N TYR A 306 -22.17 27.12 0.33
CA TYR A 306 -22.59 26.97 -1.06
C TYR A 306 -24.11 27.07 -1.15
N THR A 307 -24.59 28.29 -1.41
CA THR A 307 -25.96 28.56 -1.82
C THR A 307 -25.94 28.73 -3.34
N GLY A 308 -26.11 27.63 -4.08
CA GLY A 308 -26.17 27.67 -5.54
C GLY A 308 -27.28 28.59 -6.07
N SER A 309 -27.24 28.91 -7.36
CA SER A 309 -28.27 29.69 -8.03
C SER A 309 -29.55 28.85 -8.24
N VAL A 310 -30.62 29.23 -7.52
CA VAL A 310 -32.05 28.92 -7.70
C VAL A 310 -32.52 27.46 -7.49
N ASP A 311 -31.73 26.41 -7.76
CA ASP A 311 -32.17 25.01 -7.63
C ASP A 311 -31.44 24.23 -6.52
N LEU A 312 -32.21 23.75 -5.53
CA LEU A 312 -31.72 22.96 -4.40
C LEU A 312 -31.21 21.58 -4.83
N GLU A 313 -31.89 20.92 -5.77
CA GLU A 313 -31.53 19.59 -6.24
C GLU A 313 -30.19 19.62 -6.98
N GLN A 314 -29.98 20.63 -7.83
CA GLN A 314 -28.71 20.84 -8.51
C GLN A 314 -27.59 21.16 -7.52
N THR A 315 -27.87 22.01 -6.51
CA THR A 315 -26.90 22.37 -5.46
C THR A 315 -26.46 21.14 -4.64
N ALA A 316 -27.40 20.25 -4.30
CA ALA A 316 -27.13 18.99 -3.61
C ALA A 316 -26.29 18.05 -4.49
N CYS A 317 -26.66 17.88 -5.75
CA CYS A 317 -25.92 17.05 -6.70
C CYS A 317 -24.47 17.53 -6.88
N ASP A 318 -24.26 18.82 -7.12
CA ASP A 318 -22.92 19.38 -7.32
C ASP A 318 -22.04 19.24 -6.08
N THR A 319 -22.62 19.45 -4.90
CA THR A 319 -21.91 19.26 -3.63
C THR A 319 -21.53 17.80 -3.42
N ASN A 320 -22.45 16.87 -3.69
CA ASN A 320 -22.19 15.44 -3.58
C ASN A 320 -21.14 14.95 -4.60
N LEU A 321 -21.11 15.52 -5.82
CA LEU A 321 -20.08 15.22 -6.82
C LEU A 321 -18.70 15.70 -6.38
N ALA A 322 -18.61 16.90 -5.79
CA ALA A 322 -17.36 17.40 -5.20
C ALA A 322 -16.93 16.54 -4.00
N ALA A 323 -17.87 16.20 -3.13
CA ALA A 323 -17.66 15.31 -1.99
C ALA A 323 -17.16 13.93 -2.42
N ALA A 324 -17.73 13.31 -3.45
CA ALA A 324 -17.30 11.99 -3.94
C ALA A 324 -15.81 11.97 -4.34
N LYS A 325 -15.35 13.02 -5.04
CA LYS A 325 -13.94 13.19 -5.42
C LYS A 325 -13.05 13.36 -4.19
N ASP A 326 -13.45 14.22 -3.27
CA ASP A 326 -12.66 14.53 -2.08
C ASP A 326 -12.66 13.39 -1.06
N ILE A 327 -13.74 12.61 -0.95
CA ILE A 327 -13.78 11.39 -0.14
C ILE A 327 -12.77 10.38 -0.71
N ALA A 328 -12.81 10.08 -2.01
CA ALA A 328 -11.84 9.18 -2.63
C ALA A 328 -10.38 9.64 -2.43
N ARG A 329 -10.14 10.96 -2.49
CA ARG A 329 -8.85 11.58 -2.15
C ARG A 329 -8.48 11.37 -0.67
N LEU A 330 -9.40 11.63 0.27
CA LEU A 330 -9.16 11.49 1.71
C LEU A 330 -8.96 10.04 2.14
N LEU A 331 -9.62 9.07 1.50
CA LEU A 331 -9.38 7.65 1.73
C LEU A 331 -7.92 7.29 1.48
N ARG A 332 -7.34 7.83 0.39
CA ARG A 332 -5.93 7.67 0.03
C ARG A 332 -5.01 8.45 0.97
N LEU A 333 -5.29 9.74 1.19
CA LEU A 333 -4.45 10.63 1.99
C LEU A 333 -4.35 10.20 3.45
N ARG A 334 -5.48 9.79 4.05
CA ARG A 334 -5.55 9.37 5.47
C ARG A 334 -5.36 7.87 5.68
N ASP A 335 -5.12 7.13 4.60
CA ASP A 335 -5.07 5.66 4.57
C ASP A 335 -6.24 4.99 5.32
N ILE A 336 -7.46 5.50 5.12
CA ILE A 336 -8.68 4.96 5.77
C ILE A 336 -8.96 3.58 5.19
N GLY A 337 -9.19 2.58 6.03
CA GLY A 337 -9.51 1.22 5.59
C GLY A 337 -10.53 0.56 6.51
N GLY A 338 -11.20 -0.47 6.01
CA GLY A 338 -12.32 -1.15 6.67
C GLY A 338 -13.65 -0.80 6.03
N LEU A 339 -14.69 -0.80 6.86
CA LEU A 339 -16.05 -0.39 6.50
C LEU A 339 -16.14 1.14 6.53
N ILE A 340 -16.66 1.72 5.47
CA ILE A 340 -16.84 3.16 5.29
C ILE A 340 -18.28 3.41 4.89
N VAL A 341 -18.90 4.40 5.53
CA VAL A 341 -20.27 4.84 5.25
C VAL A 341 -20.23 6.33 4.89
N ILE A 342 -20.97 6.71 3.86
CA ILE A 342 -21.05 8.09 3.39
C ILE A 342 -22.52 8.52 3.43
N ASP A 343 -22.77 9.59 4.17
CA ASP A 343 -24.05 10.29 4.24
C ASP A 343 -24.00 11.48 3.28
N PHE A 344 -24.47 11.25 2.05
CA PHE A 344 -24.58 12.30 1.05
C PHE A 344 -25.85 13.12 1.29
N ILE A 345 -25.86 14.36 0.80
CA ILE A 345 -27.06 15.20 0.85
C ILE A 345 -28.17 14.50 0.04
N ASP A 346 -29.40 14.49 0.58
CA ASP A 346 -30.56 13.91 -0.08
C ASP A 346 -30.73 14.49 -1.50
N MET A 347 -30.97 13.60 -2.47
CA MET A 347 -31.25 13.93 -3.86
C MET A 347 -32.52 13.21 -4.28
N GLU A 348 -33.49 13.92 -4.84
CA GLU A 348 -34.76 13.34 -5.28
C GLU A 348 -34.58 12.50 -6.55
N LEU A 349 -33.76 12.99 -7.48
CA LEU A 349 -33.58 12.37 -8.78
C LEU A 349 -32.65 11.15 -8.70
N ALA A 350 -33.17 9.99 -9.13
CA ALA A 350 -32.38 8.76 -9.22
C ALA A 350 -31.16 8.90 -10.14
N ALA A 351 -31.28 9.72 -11.19
CA ALA A 351 -30.17 10.02 -12.10
C ALA A 351 -29.01 10.74 -11.39
N ASN A 352 -29.29 11.64 -10.45
CA ASN A 352 -28.28 12.35 -9.67
C ASN A 352 -27.56 11.40 -8.70
N ARG A 353 -28.33 10.55 -7.99
CA ARG A 353 -27.76 9.49 -7.13
C ARG A 353 -26.84 8.54 -7.90
N GLN A 354 -27.23 8.16 -9.11
CA GLN A 354 -26.44 7.29 -9.97
C GLN A 354 -25.14 7.98 -10.44
N ARG A 355 -25.22 9.25 -10.86
CA ARG A 355 -24.05 10.03 -11.28
C ARG A 355 -23.01 10.21 -10.17
N VAL A 356 -23.45 10.49 -8.93
CA VAL A 356 -22.55 10.58 -7.76
C VAL A 356 -21.86 9.24 -7.51
N LEU A 357 -22.59 8.14 -7.59
CA LEU A 357 -22.03 6.80 -7.41
C LEU A 357 -20.99 6.46 -8.49
N GLU A 358 -21.27 6.78 -9.75
CA GLU A 358 -20.32 6.59 -10.86
C GLU A 358 -19.03 7.36 -10.66
N VAL A 359 -19.12 8.63 -10.23
CA VAL A 359 -17.93 9.44 -9.91
C VAL A 359 -17.15 8.83 -8.75
N LEU A 360 -17.83 8.38 -7.68
CA LEU A 360 -17.16 7.73 -6.56
C LEU A 360 -16.44 6.43 -6.98
N VAL A 361 -17.08 5.61 -7.83
CA VAL A 361 -16.48 4.40 -8.38
C VAL A 361 -15.25 4.74 -9.23
N GLU A 362 -15.35 5.73 -10.12
CA GLU A 362 -14.23 6.10 -10.99
C GLU A 362 -13.05 6.68 -10.20
N GLU A 363 -13.31 7.54 -9.21
CA GLU A 363 -12.26 8.13 -8.37
C GLU A 363 -11.59 7.09 -7.46
N THR A 364 -12.33 6.08 -6.99
CA THR A 364 -11.76 4.99 -6.18
C THR A 364 -10.90 4.01 -6.98
N LYS A 365 -11.05 3.92 -8.31
CA LYS A 365 -10.14 3.13 -9.18
C LYS A 365 -8.71 3.67 -9.19
N LYS A 366 -8.53 4.97 -8.92
CA LYS A 366 -7.20 5.61 -8.81
C LYS A 366 -6.44 5.15 -7.56
N ASP A 367 -7.10 4.48 -6.62
CA ASP A 367 -6.48 3.92 -5.43
C ASP A 367 -5.70 2.63 -5.74
N ARG A 368 -4.46 2.57 -5.22
CA ARG A 368 -3.62 1.38 -5.32
C ARG A 368 -4.20 0.25 -4.47
N THR A 369 -4.80 0.58 -3.33
CA THR A 369 -5.49 -0.31 -2.41
C THR A 369 -6.87 -0.67 -2.95
N LYS A 370 -7.23 -1.96 -2.89
CA LYS A 370 -8.54 -2.41 -3.34
C LYS A 370 -9.65 -1.76 -2.50
N ALA A 371 -10.47 -0.96 -3.17
CA ALA A 371 -11.73 -0.42 -2.67
C ALA A 371 -12.89 -1.00 -3.48
N VAL A 372 -14.03 -1.22 -2.83
CA VAL A 372 -15.26 -1.69 -3.46
C VAL A 372 -16.39 -0.80 -2.96
N VAL A 373 -16.99 -0.05 -3.88
CA VAL A 373 -18.23 0.71 -3.64
C VAL A 373 -19.38 -0.27 -3.77
N VAL A 374 -20.19 -0.42 -2.72
CA VAL A 374 -21.33 -1.36 -2.71
C VAL A 374 -22.55 -0.70 -3.35
N GLY A 375 -22.84 0.55 -2.97
CA GLY A 375 -23.97 1.31 -3.48
C GLY A 375 -24.79 1.97 -2.38
N TRP A 376 -25.96 2.48 -2.76
CA TRP A 376 -26.92 3.10 -1.85
C TRP A 376 -27.67 2.04 -1.01
N THR A 377 -27.80 2.31 0.27
CA THR A 377 -28.65 1.56 1.20
C THR A 377 -30.10 2.04 1.08
N LYS A 378 -31.02 1.30 1.72
CA LYS A 378 -32.43 1.73 1.86
C LYS A 378 -32.61 2.98 2.71
N LEU A 379 -31.58 3.36 3.49
CA LEU A 379 -31.59 4.53 4.36
C LEU A 379 -30.96 5.78 3.71
N GLY A 380 -30.56 5.70 2.44
CA GLY A 380 -29.92 6.83 1.75
C GLY A 380 -28.42 6.96 1.99
N LEU A 381 -27.79 6.04 2.71
CA LEU A 381 -26.33 6.02 2.90
C LEU A 381 -25.63 5.26 1.78
N VAL A 382 -24.38 5.61 1.46
CA VAL A 382 -23.52 4.83 0.55
C VAL A 382 -22.51 4.01 1.33
N GLU A 383 -22.41 2.73 1.01
CA GLU A 383 -21.46 1.79 1.63
C GLU A 383 -20.24 1.54 0.74
N LEU A 384 -19.05 1.53 1.37
CA LEU A 384 -17.79 1.26 0.72
C LEU A 384 -16.90 0.41 1.64
N THR A 385 -16.14 -0.52 1.04
CA THR A 385 -15.08 -1.25 1.75
C THR A 385 -13.72 -0.93 1.13
N ARG A 386 -12.70 -0.71 1.96
CA ARG A 386 -11.30 -0.55 1.52
C ARG A 386 -10.39 -1.48 2.31
N LYS A 387 -9.54 -2.24 1.62
CA LYS A 387 -8.65 -3.22 2.27
C LYS A 387 -7.73 -2.52 3.29
N LYS A 388 -7.67 -3.03 4.53
CA LYS A 388 -6.68 -2.59 5.53
C LYS A 388 -5.31 -3.18 5.18
N VAL A 389 -4.37 -2.34 4.75
CA VAL A 389 -3.00 -2.75 4.40
C VAL A 389 -2.02 -2.47 5.56
N LYS A 390 -2.18 -1.33 6.25
CA LYS A 390 -1.46 -0.96 7.47
C LYS A 390 -2.45 -0.48 8.54
N ASP A 391 -2.00 -0.34 9.78
CA ASP A 391 -2.72 0.44 10.78
C ASP A 391 -2.53 1.93 10.41
N GLY A 392 -3.56 2.58 9.84
CA GLY A 392 -3.44 3.92 9.21
C GLY A 392 -2.89 5.01 10.14
N LYS A 393 -2.88 4.76 11.46
CA LYS A 393 -2.29 5.60 12.50
C LYS A 393 -0.74 5.66 12.45
N GLN A 394 -0.08 4.70 11.80
CA GLN A 394 1.40 4.62 11.76
C GLN A 394 2.03 5.47 10.66
N LYS A 395 1.27 5.88 9.64
CA LYS A 395 1.79 6.71 8.52
C LYS A 395 1.88 8.20 8.86
N LEU A 396 1.26 8.61 9.97
CA LEU A 396 0.99 10.00 10.28
C LEU A 396 1.49 10.31 11.68
N HIS A 397 2.15 11.46 11.84
CA HIS A 397 2.64 11.96 13.12
C HIS A 397 1.49 12.54 13.98
N VAL A 398 0.46 11.74 14.23
CA VAL A 398 -0.70 12.12 15.04
C VAL A 398 -0.77 11.22 16.27
N THR A 399 -0.98 11.83 17.44
CA THR A 399 -1.20 11.13 18.70
C THR A 399 -2.64 11.29 19.14
N ARG A 400 -3.18 10.28 19.83
CA ARG A 400 -4.52 10.37 20.42
C ARG A 400 -4.50 11.44 21.51
N CYS A 401 -5.53 12.28 21.55
CA CYS A 401 -5.63 13.35 22.54
C CYS A 401 -5.61 12.78 23.96
N SER A 402 -4.64 13.20 24.78
CA SER A 402 -4.48 12.73 26.16
C SER A 402 -5.60 13.18 27.10
N ALA A 403 -6.28 14.28 26.78
CA ALA A 403 -7.32 14.84 27.63
C ALA A 403 -8.66 14.11 27.54
N CYS A 404 -9.05 13.65 26.34
CA CYS A 404 -10.35 13.03 26.10
C CYS A 404 -10.25 11.58 25.58
N ASP A 405 -9.03 11.02 25.53
CA ASP A 405 -8.73 9.78 24.82
C ASP A 405 -9.36 9.76 23.41
N GLY A 406 -9.26 10.89 22.69
CA GLY A 406 -9.82 11.04 21.35
C GLY A 406 -11.34 11.11 21.23
N ASN A 407 -12.10 11.08 22.34
CA ASN A 407 -13.57 11.13 22.29
C ASN A 407 -14.12 12.53 22.01
N GLY A 408 -13.32 13.58 22.17
CA GLY A 408 -13.72 14.97 21.92
C GLY A 408 -14.59 15.61 23.00
N TRP A 409 -14.87 14.89 24.10
CA TRP A 409 -15.69 15.36 25.21
C TRP A 409 -14.85 15.53 26.48
N VAL A 410 -15.15 16.59 27.24
CA VAL A 410 -14.64 16.79 28.60
C VAL A 410 -15.86 16.87 29.52
N TRP A 411 -15.90 16.02 30.55
CA TRP A 411 -16.95 16.10 31.55
C TRP A 411 -16.67 17.27 32.48
N LEU A 412 -17.51 18.30 32.42
CA LEU A 412 -17.44 19.41 33.37
C LEU A 412 -18.18 18.98 34.65
N LYS A 413 -17.45 18.94 35.78
CA LYS A 413 -18.07 18.80 37.11
C LYS A 413 -18.42 20.16 37.66
#